data_AF-A0A3D4B2G4-F1
#
_entry.id   AF-A0A3D4B2G4-F1
#
_cell.length_a   1.000
_cell.length_b   1.000
_cell.length_c   1.000
_cell.angle_alpha   90.00
_cell.angle_beta   90.00
_cell.angle_gamma   90.00
#
_symmetry.space_group_name_H-M   'P 1'
#
loop_
_entity.id
_entity.type
_entity.pdbx_description
1 polymer ?
#
loop_
_entity_poly.entity_id
_entity_poly.type
_entity_poly.pdbx_seq_one_letter_code
_entity_poly.pdbx_strand_id
1 'polypeptide(L)'
;AAPPDAQVLTTFELREWAMGNQIVLEPNPHYRGPARPYLERVVAKLYSAAAQPPFLPAYEAGEVDYIVLTNQAEINRIKTDSTLQSQLNTYVDFATLYLT
;
A
#
# COMPACT_ATOMS: atom_id res chain seq x y z
N ALA A 1 26.66 -11.17 -7.02
CA ALA A 1 26.17 -10.16 -7.99
C ALA A 1 25.16 -10.83 -8.90
N ALA A 2 24.04 -10.17 -9.22
CA ALA A 2 23.11 -10.68 -10.24
C ALA A 2 23.79 -10.66 -11.63
N PRO A 3 23.49 -11.60 -12.52
CA PRO A 3 24.10 -11.64 -13.85
C PRO A 3 23.73 -10.37 -14.66
N PRO A 4 24.60 -9.94 -15.60
CA PRO A 4 24.42 -8.71 -16.38
C PRO A 4 23.11 -8.66 -17.18
N ASP A 5 22.48 -9.81 -17.41
CA ASP A 5 21.25 -9.96 -18.21
C ASP A 5 20.00 -10.16 -17.33
N ALA A 6 20.14 -10.13 -16.00
CA ALA A 6 18.99 -10.22 -15.10
C ALA A 6 18.13 -8.96 -15.25
N GLN A 7 16.99 -9.11 -15.90
CA GLN A 7 16.00 -8.05 -15.96
C GLN A 7 15.61 -7.68 -14.52
N VAL A 8 15.86 -6.43 -14.13
CA VAL A 8 15.41 -5.93 -12.83
C VAL A 8 13.90 -5.76 -12.93
N LEU A 9 13.17 -6.74 -12.40
CA LEU A 9 11.70 -6.80 -12.50
C LEU A 9 11.00 -5.93 -11.45
N THR A 10 11.74 -5.40 -10.46
CA THR A 10 11.15 -4.56 -9.41
C THR A 10 11.05 -3.12 -9.87
N THR A 11 9.81 -2.62 -9.97
CA THR A 11 9.53 -1.23 -10.39
C THR A 11 9.97 -0.19 -9.36
N PHE A 12 9.96 -0.58 -8.07
CA PHE A 12 10.41 0.23 -6.95
C PHE A 12 11.60 -0.43 -6.24
N GLU A 13 12.42 0.39 -5.59
CA GLU A 13 13.50 -0.05 -4.70
C GLU A 13 13.34 0.55 -3.29
N LEU A 14 13.83 -0.18 -2.29
CA LEU A 14 13.81 0.26 -0.90
C LEU A 14 14.78 1.43 -0.69
N ARG A 15 14.27 2.53 -0.18
CA ARG A 15 15.05 3.71 0.19
C ARG A 15 15.30 3.83 1.67
N GLU A 16 14.28 3.56 2.47
CA GLU A 16 14.35 3.68 3.92
C GLU A 16 13.51 2.60 4.57
N TRP A 17 14.04 2.05 5.65
CA TRP A 17 13.29 1.21 6.57
C TRP A 17 13.50 1.71 7.99
N ALA A 18 12.47 2.37 8.53
CA ALA A 18 12.38 2.70 9.95
C ALA A 18 11.56 1.60 10.63
N MET A 19 12.25 0.68 11.31
CA MET A 19 11.63 -0.50 11.92
C MET A 19 10.44 -0.12 12.82
N GLY A 20 9.28 -0.74 12.58
CA GLY A 20 8.06 -0.47 13.32
C GLY A 20 7.36 0.86 13.03
N ASN A 21 7.86 1.67 12.08
CA ASN A 21 7.29 2.97 11.73
C ASN A 21 6.93 3.06 10.25
N GLN A 22 7.91 2.92 9.35
CA GLN A 22 7.65 3.10 7.92
C GLN A 22 8.65 2.38 7.02
N ILE A 23 8.18 2.10 5.80
CA ILE A 23 8.99 1.70 4.66
C ILE A 23 8.81 2.75 3.57
N VAL A 24 9.91 3.24 3.01
CA VAL A 24 9.90 4.17 1.88
C VAL A 24 10.45 3.46 0.65
N LEU A 25 9.68 3.49 -0.42
CA LEU A 25 10.07 2.99 -1.74
C LEU A 25 10.10 4.14 -2.75
N GLU A 26 11.05 4.11 -3.67
CA GLU A 26 11.13 5.04 -4.79
C GLU A 26 11.30 4.27 -6.11
N PRO A 27 10.95 4.86 -7.26
CA PRO A 27 11.21 4.29 -8.57
C PRO A 27 12.63 3.76 -8.68
N ASN A 28 12.73 2.52 -9.13
CA ASN A 28 14.03 1.93 -9.40
C ASN A 28 14.57 2.53 -10.72
N PRO A 29 15.69 3.30 -10.68
CA PRO A 29 16.24 3.94 -11.87
C PRO A 29 16.74 2.92 -12.91
N HIS A 30 16.91 1.65 -12.51
CA HIS A 30 17.39 0.56 -13.37
C HIS A 30 16.23 -0.28 -13.94
N TYR A 31 14.98 0.00 -13.57
CA TYR A 31 13.83 -0.70 -14.13
C TYR A 31 13.67 -0.37 -15.63
N ARG A 32 13.51 -1.42 -16.45
CA ARG A 32 13.33 -1.32 -17.92
C ARG A 32 12.11 -2.09 -18.43
N GLY A 33 11.27 -2.59 -17.53
CA GLY A 33 10.05 -3.30 -17.90
C GLY A 33 8.93 -2.36 -18.40
N PRO A 34 7.82 -2.93 -18.91
CA PRO A 34 6.73 -2.16 -19.49
C PRO A 34 5.90 -1.39 -18.44
N ALA A 35 5.91 -1.82 -17.17
CA ALA A 35 5.11 -1.21 -16.10
C ALA A 35 5.91 -0.08 -15.40
N ARG A 36 6.03 1.06 -16.08
CA ARG A 36 6.73 2.23 -15.52
C ARG A 36 6.02 2.73 -14.25
N PRO A 37 6.75 3.10 -13.20
CA PRO A 37 6.15 3.67 -12.01
C PRO A 37 5.55 5.05 -12.34
N TYR A 38 4.31 5.26 -11.94
CA TYR A 38 3.66 6.57 -11.99
C TYR A 38 3.86 7.38 -10.71
N LEU A 39 4.24 6.71 -9.60
CA LEU A 39 4.51 7.35 -8.32
C LEU A 39 6.01 7.56 -8.15
N GLU A 40 6.38 8.76 -7.70
CA GLU A 40 7.77 9.11 -7.40
C GLU A 40 8.23 8.60 -6.04
N ARG A 41 7.28 8.33 -5.13
CA ARG A 41 7.56 7.86 -3.77
C ARG A 41 6.35 7.12 -3.20
N VAL A 42 6.59 6.00 -2.54
CA VAL A 42 5.58 5.24 -1.79
C VAL A 42 6.04 5.15 -0.33
N VAL A 43 5.21 5.63 0.59
CA VAL A 43 5.47 5.55 2.03
C VAL A 43 4.44 4.60 2.66
N ALA A 44 4.87 3.39 2.98
CA ALA A 44 4.04 2.44 3.70
C ALA A 44 4.21 2.67 5.21
N LYS A 45 3.17 3.23 5.86
CA LYS A 45 3.10 3.35 7.31
C LYS A 45 2.85 1.99 7.95
N LEU A 46 3.69 1.64 8.91
CA LEU A 46 3.60 0.39 9.65
C LEU A 46 2.92 0.66 10.98
N TYR A 47 1.92 -0.16 11.29
CA TYR A 47 1.24 -0.12 12.57
C TYR A 47 1.55 -1.37 13.37
N SER A 48 1.59 -1.22 14.69
CA SER A 48 1.75 -2.36 15.58
C SER A 48 0.53 -3.27 15.51
N ALA A 49 0.74 -4.58 15.38
CA ALA A 49 -0.32 -5.58 15.44
C ALA A 49 -0.98 -5.68 16.83
N ALA A 50 -0.36 -5.10 17.87
CA ALA A 50 -0.89 -5.10 19.24
C ALA A 50 -2.12 -4.18 19.42
N ALA A 51 -2.37 -3.27 18.47
CA ALA A 51 -3.53 -2.42 18.45
C ALA A 51 -4.19 -2.48 17.06
N GLN A 52 -5.52 -2.28 17.01
CA GLN A 52 -6.17 -2.09 15.72
C GLN A 52 -5.62 -0.80 15.10
N PRO A 53 -5.03 -0.87 13.88
CA PRO A 53 -4.51 0.32 13.23
C PRO A 53 -5.65 1.29 12.91
N PRO A 54 -5.47 2.60 13.13
CA PRO A 54 -6.49 3.60 12.84
C PRO A 54 -6.52 3.93 11.33
N PHE A 55 -6.67 2.92 10.45
CA PHE A 55 -6.57 3.09 9.01
C PHE A 55 -7.57 4.11 8.46
N LEU A 56 -8.86 3.94 8.74
CA LEU A 56 -9.89 4.85 8.25
C LEU A 56 -9.75 6.27 8.83
N PRO A 57 -9.55 6.46 10.14
CA PRO A 57 -9.24 7.79 10.68
C PRO A 57 -8.01 8.45 10.05
N ALA A 58 -6.92 7.71 9.81
CA ALA A 58 -5.71 8.25 9.17
C ALA A 58 -5.98 8.70 7.72
N TYR A 59 -6.79 7.95 6.98
CA TYR A 59 -7.23 8.32 5.65
C TYR A 59 -8.11 9.59 5.67
N GLU A 60 -9.08 9.64 6.58
CA GLU A 60 -9.97 10.81 6.76
C GLU A 60 -9.20 12.07 7.19
N ALA A 61 -8.10 11.90 7.95
CA ALA A 61 -7.20 12.98 8.33
C ALA A 61 -6.22 13.40 7.22
N GLY A 62 -6.18 12.68 6.09
CA GLY A 62 -5.24 12.93 4.99
C GLY A 62 -3.79 12.52 5.30
N GLU A 63 -3.57 11.66 6.28
CA GLU A 63 -2.24 11.14 6.61
C GLU A 63 -1.78 10.05 5.65
N VAL A 64 -2.73 9.36 5.00
CA VAL A 64 -2.49 8.32 4.00
C VAL A 64 -3.47 8.45 2.84
N ASP A 65 -3.00 8.15 1.63
CA ASP A 65 -3.81 8.26 0.40
C ASP A 65 -4.54 6.96 0.03
N TYR A 66 -4.22 5.86 0.71
CA TYR A 66 -4.77 4.54 0.43
C TYR A 66 -4.82 3.67 1.69
N ILE A 67 -5.94 2.97 1.86
CA ILE A 67 -6.14 1.98 2.92
C ILE A 67 -6.91 0.77 2.37
N VAL A 68 -6.74 -0.38 3.02
CA VAL A 68 -7.58 -1.57 2.80
C VAL A 68 -8.61 -1.63 3.92
N LEU A 69 -9.88 -1.69 3.57
CA LEU A 69 -10.98 -1.84 4.53
C LEU A 69 -11.30 -3.32 4.70
N THR A 70 -11.23 -3.80 5.94
CA THR A 70 -11.58 -5.19 6.30
C THR A 70 -12.73 -5.27 7.30
N ASN A 71 -13.13 -4.13 7.91
CA ASN A 71 -14.18 -4.05 8.92
C ASN A 71 -15.53 -3.69 8.30
N GLN A 72 -16.54 -4.56 8.50
CA GLN A 72 -17.89 -4.35 7.97
C GLN A 72 -18.59 -3.10 8.53
N ALA A 73 -18.33 -2.71 9.78
CA ALA A 73 -18.94 -1.52 10.37
C ALA A 73 -18.47 -0.24 9.69
N GLU A 74 -17.16 -0.14 9.41
CA GLU A 74 -16.56 0.97 8.67
C GLU A 74 -17.06 1.01 7.23
N ILE A 75 -17.14 -0.14 6.57
CA ILE A 75 -17.69 -0.25 5.21
C ILE A 75 -19.14 0.24 5.16
N ASN A 76 -19.97 -0.14 6.15
CA ASN A 76 -21.35 0.32 6.21
C ASN A 76 -21.44 1.84 6.43
N ARG A 77 -20.57 2.41 7.28
CA ARG A 77 -20.49 3.87 7.50
C ARG A 77 -20.12 4.61 6.22
N ILE A 78 -19.08 4.15 5.51
CA ILE A 78 -18.61 4.75 4.26
C ILE A 78 -19.70 4.73 3.19
N LYS A 79 -20.49 3.64 3.10
CA LYS A 79 -21.62 3.55 2.15
C LYS A 79 -22.73 4.57 2.42
N THR A 80 -22.82 5.08 3.64
CA THR A 80 -23.81 6.11 4.00
C THR A 80 -23.27 7.55 3.93
N ASP A 81 -21.96 7.72 3.75
CA ASP A 81 -21.30 9.01 3.57
C ASP A 81 -21.09 9.28 2.07
N SER A 82 -21.70 10.34 1.53
CA SER A 82 -21.65 10.62 0.10
C SER A 82 -20.25 10.94 -0.43
N THR A 83 -19.36 11.47 0.43
CA THR A 83 -17.99 11.82 0.04
C THR A 83 -17.14 10.56 0.00
N LEU A 84 -17.16 9.76 1.07
CA LEU A 84 -16.33 8.56 1.18
C LEU A 84 -16.84 7.43 0.27
N GLN A 85 -18.15 7.36 0.03
CA GLN A 85 -18.72 6.39 -0.92
C GLN A 85 -18.14 6.57 -2.32
N SER A 86 -17.91 7.82 -2.76
CA SER A 86 -17.33 8.10 -4.08
C SER A 86 -15.87 7.63 -4.22
N GLN A 87 -15.18 7.44 -3.09
CA GLN A 87 -13.78 7.02 -3.01
C GLN A 87 -13.65 5.50 -2.80
N LEU A 88 -14.73 4.83 -2.41
CA LEU A 88 -14.77 3.39 -2.17
C LEU A 88 -14.66 2.61 -3.48
N ASN A 89 -13.55 1.89 -3.66
CA ASN A 89 -13.35 0.97 -4.77
C ASN A 89 -13.41 -0.48 -4.28
N THR A 90 -14.10 -1.34 -5.02
CA THR A 90 -14.20 -2.79 -4.75
C THR A 90 -13.58 -3.55 -5.91
N TYR A 91 -12.74 -4.53 -5.60
CA TYR A 91 -12.13 -5.42 -6.57
C TYR A 91 -12.14 -6.85 -6.03
N VAL A 92 -12.07 -7.82 -6.94
CA VAL A 92 -11.89 -9.23 -6.55
C VAL A 92 -10.41 -9.41 -6.20
N ASP A 93 -10.14 -9.70 -4.94
CA ASP A 93 -8.80 -10.09 -4.50
C ASP A 93 -8.60 -11.60 -4.68
N PHE A 94 -7.42 -12.01 -5.14
CA PHE A 94 -7.03 -13.40 -5.27
C PHE A 94 -5.65 -13.59 -4.64
N ALA A 95 -5.63 -14.10 -3.42
CA ALA A 95 -4.41 -14.45 -2.71
C ALA A 95 -4.49 -15.91 -2.23
N THR A 96 -3.40 -16.67 -2.42
CA THR A 96 -3.19 -17.95 -1.75
C THR A 96 -2.24 -17.73 -0.59
N LEU A 97 -2.76 -17.82 0.64
CA LEU A 97 -1.95 -17.73 1.84
C LEU A 97 -1.55 -19.14 2.29
N TYR A 98 -0.25 -19.40 2.35
CA TYR A 98 0.28 -20.62 2.96
C TYR A 98 0.54 -20.33 4.43
N LEU A 99 -0.12 -21.08 5.31
CA LEU A 99 0.20 -21.07 6.74
C LEU A 99 1.48 -21.89 6.95
N THR A 100 2.45 -21.30 7.65
CA THR A 100 3.63 -22.01 8.19
C THR A 100 3.44 -22.29 9.66
#